data_AF-F0VPT4-F1
#
_entry.id   AF-F0VPT4-F1
#
_cell.length_a   1.000
_cell.length_b   1.000
_cell.length_c   1.000
_cell.angle_alpha   90.00
_cell.angle_beta   90.00
_cell.angle_gamma   90.00
#
_symmetry.space_group_name_H-M   'P 1'
#
loop_
_entity.id
_entity.type
_entity.pdbx_description
1 polymer ?
#
loop_
_entity_poly.entity_id
_entity_poly.type
_entity_poly.pdbx_seq_one_letter_code
_entity_poly.pdbx_strand_id
1 'polypeptide(L)'
;MTDVVAPAPSSTSQAANSTEGDAAAGSARPDNSILVSMDKIPGFYARIGKRMLVGRDDKPACDEVIITGLGMATKTAIGAASLLQRDNSATITKVETSYFPSTRTALKMVPKITIVCTKTPEFAEQIKKDKEAALMEKSPTANAVAA
;
A
#
# COMPACT_ATOMS: atom_id res chain seq x y z
N MET A 1 29.09 -44.52 36.84
CA MET A 1 29.07 -43.11 36.39
C MET A 1 29.30 -43.14 34.89
N THR A 2 28.22 -43.09 34.12
CA THR A 2 28.22 -43.15 32.65
C THR A 2 27.81 -41.79 32.07
N ASP A 3 28.41 -41.51 30.90
CA ASP A 3 28.10 -40.45 29.92
C ASP A 3 28.41 -39.00 30.32
N VAL A 4 28.91 -38.12 29.45
CA VAL A 4 28.58 -37.89 28.04
C VAL A 4 29.78 -37.29 27.28
N VAL A 5 30.07 -37.83 26.09
CA VAL A 5 31.01 -37.29 25.08
C VAL A 5 30.31 -36.19 24.26
N ALA A 6 30.96 -35.03 24.09
CA ALA A 6 30.51 -33.94 23.24
C ALA A 6 30.90 -34.15 21.76
N PRO A 7 30.06 -33.77 20.77
CA PRO A 7 30.44 -33.85 19.36
C PRO A 7 31.08 -32.53 18.86
N ALA A 8 32.04 -32.69 17.94
CA ALA A 8 32.82 -31.65 17.28
C ALA A 8 32.02 -30.87 16.21
N PRO A 9 32.41 -29.63 15.86
CA PRO A 9 31.91 -28.94 14.66
C PRO A 9 32.84 -29.18 13.45
N SER A 10 32.36 -29.94 12.46
CA SER A 10 33.01 -30.11 11.15
C SER A 10 32.66 -28.96 10.20
N SER A 11 33.65 -28.09 9.98
CA SER A 11 34.20 -27.60 8.71
C SER A 11 33.33 -27.21 7.50
N THR A 12 33.95 -26.26 6.76
CA THR A 12 33.92 -26.01 5.29
C THR A 12 32.75 -25.15 4.78
N SER A 13 32.99 -23.84 4.55
CA SER A 13 33.50 -23.22 3.30
C SER A 13 32.34 -22.90 2.33
N GLN A 14 32.29 -21.87 1.49
CA GLN A 14 33.31 -21.03 0.87
C GLN A 14 32.55 -19.83 0.23
N ALA A 15 33.32 -18.85 -0.25
CA ALA A 15 32.88 -17.58 -0.80
C ALA A 15 32.13 -17.67 -2.15
N ALA A 16 31.28 -16.69 -2.42
CA ALA A 16 31.09 -16.17 -3.78
C ALA A 16 30.69 -14.69 -3.71
N ASN A 17 31.60 -13.87 -4.21
CA ASN A 17 31.50 -12.44 -4.44
C ASN A 17 30.58 -12.18 -5.64
N SER A 18 29.56 -11.33 -5.48
CA SER A 18 28.95 -10.62 -6.59
C SER A 18 28.78 -9.16 -6.18
N THR A 19 29.66 -8.33 -6.73
CA THR A 19 29.51 -6.89 -6.82
C THR A 19 28.24 -6.56 -7.59
N GLU A 20 27.38 -5.72 -7.04
CA GLU A 20 26.54 -4.81 -7.84
C GLU A 20 25.99 -3.72 -6.92
N GLY A 21 26.53 -2.52 -7.13
CA GLY A 21 26.03 -1.29 -6.54
C GLY A 21 24.96 -0.66 -7.44
N ASP A 22 24.10 0.06 -6.74
CA ASP A 22 23.40 1.26 -7.17
C ASP A 22 22.23 1.19 -8.17
N ALA A 23 21.27 2.06 -7.86
CA ALA A 23 20.23 2.61 -8.72
C ALA A 23 19.12 1.71 -9.30
N ALA A 24 17.89 2.07 -8.91
CA ALA A 24 16.68 1.95 -9.72
C ALA A 24 16.17 0.52 -10.02
N ALA A 25 15.78 -0.22 -8.97
CA ALA A 25 14.72 -1.21 -9.15
C ALA A 25 13.40 -0.47 -9.38
N GLY A 26 13.05 -0.25 -10.66
CA GLY A 26 11.70 0.10 -11.09
C GLY A 26 10.72 -0.79 -10.35
N SER A 27 9.98 -0.19 -9.43
CA SER A 27 9.29 -0.95 -8.39
C SER A 27 8.21 -1.80 -9.07
N ALA A 28 8.37 -3.12 -9.07
CA ALA A 28 7.33 -4.11 -9.43
C ALA A 28 6.21 -4.11 -8.37
N ARG A 29 5.82 -2.92 -7.92
CA ARG A 29 4.83 -2.69 -6.90
C ARG A 29 3.53 -2.45 -7.64
N PRO A 30 2.45 -3.13 -7.25
CA PRO A 30 1.21 -2.97 -7.98
C PRO A 30 0.72 -1.54 -7.86
N ASP A 31 0.16 -1.06 -8.96
CA ASP A 31 -0.29 0.31 -9.17
C ASP A 31 -1.34 0.80 -8.17
N ASN A 32 -1.95 -0.14 -7.46
CA ASN A 32 -2.99 0.04 -6.46
C ASN A 32 -2.47 0.02 -5.01
N SER A 33 -1.18 0.32 -4.80
CA SER A 33 -0.55 0.18 -3.48
C SER A 33 -0.04 1.49 -2.88
N ILE A 34 -0.13 1.62 -1.55
CA ILE A 34 0.25 2.82 -0.77
C ILE A 34 1.33 2.43 0.25
N LEU A 35 2.50 3.06 0.18
CA LEU A 35 3.53 2.92 1.22
C LEU A 35 3.28 3.99 2.27
N VAL A 36 3.17 3.54 3.51
CA VAL A 36 2.94 4.42 4.64
C VAL A 36 4.26 4.68 5.34
N SER A 37 4.59 5.96 5.48
CA SER A 37 5.66 6.47 6.34
C SER A 37 5.09 7.21 7.54
N MET A 38 5.98 7.65 8.44
CA MET A 38 5.63 8.47 9.60
C MET A 38 5.45 9.96 9.28
N ASP A 39 5.73 10.39 8.04
CA ASP A 39 5.76 11.81 7.66
C ASP A 39 4.38 12.43 7.47
N LYS A 40 3.34 11.59 7.42
CA LYS A 40 1.96 11.99 7.16
C LYS A 40 1.03 11.24 8.08
N ILE A 41 -0.07 11.89 8.43
CA ILE A 41 -1.11 11.32 9.30
C ILE A 41 -1.93 10.26 8.55
N PRO A 42 -2.59 9.32 9.25
CA PRO A 42 -3.41 8.27 8.62
C PRO A 42 -4.44 8.77 7.61
N GLY A 43 -5.10 9.91 7.91
CA GLY A 43 -6.11 10.50 7.04
C GLY A 43 -5.58 11.00 5.69
N PHE A 44 -4.27 11.24 5.55
CA PHE A 44 -3.65 11.53 4.25
C PHE A 44 -3.67 10.28 3.37
N TYR A 45 -3.21 9.15 3.90
CA TYR A 45 -3.17 7.89 3.17
C TYR A 45 -4.56 7.35 2.87
N ALA A 46 -5.52 7.51 3.79
CA ALA A 46 -6.92 7.17 3.55
C ALA A 46 -7.52 7.98 2.37
N ARG A 47 -7.22 9.28 2.27
CA ARG A 47 -7.64 10.12 1.12
C ARG A 47 -7.04 9.65 -0.20
N ILE A 48 -5.78 9.23 -0.20
CA ILE A 48 -5.14 8.64 -1.38
C ILE A 48 -5.85 7.34 -1.77
N GLY A 49 -6.07 6.44 -0.82
CA GLY A 49 -6.78 5.18 -1.06
C GLY A 49 -8.18 5.42 -1.63
N LYS A 50 -8.93 6.36 -1.06
CA LYS A 50 -10.26 6.73 -1.59
C LYS A 50 -10.17 7.24 -3.03
N ARG A 51 -9.19 8.09 -3.35
CA ARG A 51 -8.97 8.57 -4.72
C ARG A 51 -8.63 7.43 -5.69
N MET A 52 -7.85 6.44 -5.26
CA MET A 52 -7.52 5.27 -6.07
C MET A 52 -8.76 4.41 -6.35
N LEU A 53 -9.68 4.30 -5.39
CA LEU A 53 -10.96 3.59 -5.56
C LEU A 53 -11.92 4.33 -6.50
N VAL A 54 -11.92 5.67 -6.49
CA VAL A 54 -12.78 6.49 -7.38
C VAL A 54 -12.21 6.54 -8.81
N GLY A 55 -10.89 6.50 -8.95
CA GLY A 55 -10.19 6.77 -10.20
C GLY A 55 -10.08 8.26 -10.50
N ARG A 56 -9.31 8.60 -11.53
CA ARG A 56 -9.15 9.94 -12.12
C ARG A 56 -9.24 9.81 -13.64
N ASP A 57 -9.31 10.94 -14.33
CA ASP A 57 -9.34 10.96 -15.80
C ASP A 57 -8.13 10.23 -16.40
N ASP A 58 -6.97 10.34 -15.75
CA ASP A 58 -5.71 9.70 -16.20
C ASP A 58 -5.54 8.25 -15.70
N LYS A 59 -6.33 7.80 -14.71
CA LYS A 59 -6.14 6.47 -14.09
C LYS A 59 -7.47 5.84 -13.68
N PRO A 60 -7.80 4.63 -14.15
CA PRO A 60 -9.06 3.99 -13.82
C PRO A 60 -9.20 3.74 -12.32
N ALA A 61 -10.46 3.61 -11.89
CA ALA A 61 -10.81 3.20 -10.54
C ALA A 61 -10.25 1.80 -10.25
N CYS A 62 -9.50 1.67 -9.15
CA CYS A 62 -9.08 0.36 -8.66
C CYS A 62 -10.19 -0.27 -7.81
N ASP A 63 -10.33 -1.59 -7.84
CA ASP A 63 -11.27 -2.31 -6.97
C ASP A 63 -10.65 -2.69 -5.63
N GLU A 64 -9.33 -2.73 -5.56
CA GLU A 64 -8.60 -3.04 -4.34
C GLU A 64 -7.48 -2.03 -4.12
N VAL A 65 -7.17 -1.72 -2.86
CA VAL A 65 -6.05 -0.88 -2.44
C VAL A 65 -5.22 -1.64 -1.41
N ILE A 66 -3.90 -1.66 -1.63
CA ILE A 66 -2.94 -2.37 -0.77
C ILE A 66 -2.17 -1.35 0.07
N ILE A 67 -2.38 -1.34 1.38
CA ILE A 67 -1.70 -0.44 2.32
C ILE A 67 -0.58 -1.19 3.01
N THR A 68 0.65 -0.69 2.90
CA THR A 68 1.82 -1.31 3.51
C THR A 68 2.53 -0.35 4.46
N GLY A 69 2.84 -0.80 5.67
CA GLY A 69 3.61 -0.06 6.66
C GLY A 69 4.79 -0.89 7.18
N LEU A 70 5.91 -0.22 7.48
CA LEU A 70 7.10 -0.84 8.06
C LEU A 70 7.40 -0.25 9.45
N GLY A 71 7.84 -1.08 10.39
CA GLY A 71 8.28 -0.65 11.71
C GLY A 71 7.19 0.15 12.43
N MET A 72 7.54 1.37 12.83
CA MET A 72 6.61 2.29 13.51
C MET A 72 5.46 2.77 12.62
N ALA A 73 5.63 2.77 11.29
CA ALA A 73 4.57 3.17 10.35
C ALA A 73 3.41 2.18 10.27
N THR A 74 3.56 0.99 10.87
CA THR A 74 2.48 0.00 11.04
C THR A 74 1.24 0.63 11.68
N LYS A 75 1.40 1.45 12.73
CA LYS A 75 0.27 2.13 13.38
C LYS A 75 -0.49 3.05 12.42
N THR A 76 0.25 3.78 11.59
CA THR A 76 -0.32 4.69 10.60
C THR A 76 -1.03 3.92 9.48
N ALA A 77 -0.49 2.78 9.05
CA ALA A 77 -1.10 1.91 8.05
C ALA A 77 -2.44 1.34 8.54
N ILE A 78 -2.48 0.85 9.77
CA ILE A 78 -3.73 0.38 10.42
C ILE A 78 -4.73 1.54 10.48
N GLY A 79 -4.32 2.71 10.97
CA GLY A 79 -5.19 3.87 11.06
C GLY A 79 -5.77 4.29 9.69
N ALA A 80 -4.98 4.22 8.62
CA ALA A 80 -5.43 4.57 7.28
C ALA A 80 -6.47 3.57 6.76
N ALA A 81 -6.24 2.27 6.97
CA ALA A 81 -7.19 1.22 6.60
C ALA A 81 -8.51 1.34 7.40
N SER A 82 -8.42 1.56 8.72
CA SER A 82 -9.60 1.75 9.57
C SER A 82 -10.42 2.98 9.18
N LEU A 83 -9.78 4.07 8.75
CA LEU A 83 -10.50 5.25 8.26
C LEU A 83 -11.26 4.96 6.95
N LEU A 84 -10.65 4.23 6.02
CA LEU A 84 -11.34 3.82 4.77
C LEU A 84 -12.58 2.96 5.05
N GLN A 85 -12.49 2.08 6.05
CA GLN A 85 -13.60 1.24 6.46
C GLN A 85 -14.69 2.02 7.19
N ARG A 86 -14.30 2.94 8.09
CA ARG A 86 -15.24 3.81 8.80
C ARG A 86 -16.03 4.72 7.87
N ASP A 87 -15.40 5.17 6.79
CA ASP A 87 -16.03 6.03 5.78
C ASP A 87 -16.81 5.21 4.73
N ASN A 88 -17.06 3.91 4.99
CA ASN A 88 -17.75 2.94 4.11
C ASN A 88 -17.21 2.89 2.67
N SER A 89 -15.97 3.32 2.45
CA SER A 89 -15.37 3.41 1.11
C SER A 89 -14.72 2.09 0.68
N ALA A 90 -14.25 1.29 1.65
CA ALA A 90 -13.66 -0.02 1.41
C ALA A 90 -13.80 -0.94 2.62
N THR A 91 -13.80 -2.25 2.39
CA THR A 91 -13.77 -3.28 3.44
C THR A 91 -12.39 -3.92 3.51
N ILE A 92 -11.87 -4.13 4.72
CA ILE A 92 -10.61 -4.83 4.91
C ILE A 92 -10.84 -6.33 4.63
N THR A 93 -10.18 -6.88 3.62
CA THR A 93 -10.34 -8.30 3.23
C THR A 93 -9.20 -9.17 3.72
N LYS A 94 -7.98 -8.62 3.79
CA LYS A 94 -6.80 -9.37 4.19
C LYS A 94 -5.86 -8.50 5.02
N VAL A 95 -5.35 -9.06 6.11
CA VAL A 95 -4.28 -8.46 6.91
C VAL A 95 -3.16 -9.48 7.04
N GLU A 96 -1.98 -9.12 6.58
CA GLU A 96 -0.79 -9.96 6.67
C GLU A 96 0.34 -9.21 7.36
N THR A 97 1.08 -9.93 8.19
CA THR A 97 2.32 -9.43 8.81
C THR A 97 3.49 -10.30 8.35
N SER A 98 4.63 -9.67 8.15
CA SER A 98 5.87 -10.33 7.73
C SER A 98 7.06 -9.54 8.28
N TYR A 99 8.26 -10.10 8.13
CA TYR A 99 9.50 -9.38 8.39
C TYR A 99 10.18 -9.04 7.07
N PHE A 100 10.54 -7.77 6.91
CA PHE A 100 11.29 -7.28 5.77
C PHE A 100 12.79 -7.21 6.13
N PRO A 101 13.68 -7.88 5.39
CA PRO A 101 15.11 -7.77 5.61
C PRO A 101 15.56 -6.36 5.22
N SER A 102 16.13 -5.62 6.16
CA SER A 102 16.62 -4.26 5.92
C SER A 102 18.13 -4.23 5.99
N THR A 103 18.76 -3.70 4.95
CA THR A 103 20.21 -3.44 4.90
C THR A 103 20.59 -2.08 5.50
N ARG A 104 19.60 -1.22 5.78
CA ARG A 104 19.82 0.18 6.21
C ARG A 104 19.69 0.42 7.72
N THR A 105 19.17 -0.55 8.46
CA THR A 105 18.96 -0.44 9.91
C THR A 105 19.79 -1.47 10.65
N ALA A 106 20.25 -1.13 11.86
CA ALA A 106 20.94 -2.07 12.75
C ALA A 106 20.10 -3.33 13.04
N LEU A 107 18.76 -3.18 12.98
CA LEU A 107 17.82 -4.30 12.95
C LEU A 107 17.85 -4.96 11.57
N LYS A 108 18.36 -6.20 11.53
CA LYS A 108 18.41 -7.05 10.32
C LYS A 108 17.02 -7.35 9.74
N MET A 109 15.98 -7.31 10.58
CA MET A 109 14.59 -7.59 10.21
C MET A 109 13.67 -6.48 10.73
N VAL A 110 12.83 -5.93 9.86
CA VAL A 110 11.88 -4.87 10.17
C VAL A 110 10.46 -5.42 10.03
N PRO A 111 9.58 -5.30 11.04
CA PRO A 111 8.21 -5.78 10.91
C PRO A 111 7.48 -5.00 9.82
N LYS A 112 6.70 -5.72 9.01
CA LYS A 112 5.93 -5.21 7.87
C LYS A 112 4.49 -5.66 8.04
N ILE A 113 3.56 -4.74 7.84
CA ILE A 113 2.13 -5.04 7.68
C ILE A 113 1.70 -4.73 6.26
N THR A 114 0.87 -5.61 5.70
CA THR A 114 0.19 -5.43 4.42
C THR A 114 -1.31 -5.62 4.66
N ILE A 115 -2.10 -4.60 4.34
CA ILE A 115 -3.55 -4.60 4.50
C ILE A 115 -4.15 -4.44 3.11
N VAL A 116 -4.99 -5.38 2.69
CA VAL A 116 -5.75 -5.29 1.45
C VAL A 116 -7.15 -4.82 1.79
N CYS A 117 -7.57 -3.72 1.17
CA CYS A 117 -8.90 -3.16 1.29
C CYS A 117 -9.60 -3.24 -0.07
N THR A 118 -10.78 -3.83 -0.14
CA THR A 118 -11.58 -3.91 -1.37
C THR A 118 -12.70 -2.87 -1.34
N LYS A 119 -13.05 -2.35 -2.51
CA LYS A 119 -14.15 -1.40 -2.68
C LYS A 119 -15.46 -2.04 -2.22
N THR A 120 -16.22 -1.33 -1.40
CA THR A 120 -17.59 -1.75 -1.06
C THR A 120 -18.52 -1.58 -2.26
N PRO A 121 -19.50 -2.48 -2.46
CA PRO A 121 -20.46 -2.36 -3.56
C PRO A 121 -21.26 -1.06 -3.47
N GLU A 122 -21.65 -0.66 -2.26
CA GLU A 122 -22.35 0.61 -2.00
C GLU A 122 -21.56 1.83 -2.49
N PHE A 123 -20.24 1.84 -2.24
CA PHE A 123 -19.39 2.93 -2.69
C PHE A 123 -19.17 2.91 -4.21
N ALA A 124 -19.14 1.72 -4.83
CA ALA A 124 -19.05 1.61 -6.28
C ALA A 124 -20.29 2.18 -6.99
N GLU A 125 -21.48 1.96 -6.45
CA GLU A 125 -22.72 2.56 -6.96
C GLU A 125 -22.75 4.08 -6.78
N GLN A 126 -22.32 4.56 -5.61
CA GLN A 126 -22.21 6.00 -5.36
C GLN A 126 -21.25 6.68 -6.34
N ILE A 127 -20.09 6.08 -6.62
CA ILE A 127 -19.14 6.62 -7.62
C ILE A 127 -19.76 6.71 -9.00
N LYS A 128 -20.55 5.70 -9.42
CA LYS A 128 -21.21 5.73 -10.74
C LYS A 128 -22.21 6.87 -10.81
N LYS A 129 -23.05 7.03 -9.79
CA LYS A 129 -24.04 8.11 -9.69
C LYS A 129 -23.39 9.49 -9.70
N ASP A 130 -22.30 9.67 -8.94
CA ASP A 130 -21.58 10.94 -8.87
C ASP A 130 -20.88 11.27 -10.20
N LYS A 131 -20.34 10.27 -10.89
CA LYS A 131 -19.75 10.45 -12.23
C LYS A 131 -20.80 10.79 -13.28
N GLU A 132 -21.95 10.13 -13.26
CA GLU A 132 -23.05 10.41 -14.20
C GLU A 132 -23.61 11.82 -14.00
N ALA A 133 -23.79 12.25 -12.74
CA ALA A 133 -24.19 13.62 -12.41
C ALA A 133 -23.16 14.66 -12.88
N ALA A 134 -21.86 14.37 -12.69
CA ALA A 134 -20.79 15.27 -13.16
C ALA A 134 -20.67 15.34 -14.69
N LEU A 135 -21.09 14.30 -15.41
CA LEU A 135 -21.17 14.31 -16.88
C LEU A 135 -22.39 15.10 -17.37
N MET A 136 -23.53 15.05 -16.67
CA MET A 136 -24.72 15.83 -17.03
C MET A 136 -24.53 17.34 -16.85
N GLU A 137 -23.70 17.80 -15.90
CA GLU A 137 -23.40 19.23 -15.76
C GLU A 137 -22.39 19.79 -16.78
N LYS A 138 -21.72 18.94 -17.58
CA LYS A 138 -20.56 19.35 -18.41
C LYS A 138 -20.83 19.71 -19.88
N SER A 139 -22.06 19.98 -20.30
CA SER A 139 -22.31 20.49 -21.67
C SER A 139 -23.63 21.26 -21.83
N PRO A 140 -23.68 22.40 -22.57
CA PRO A 140 -22.65 23.41 -22.86
C PRO A 140 -23.13 24.85 -22.57
N THR A 141 -22.29 25.73 -21.99
CA THR A 141 -22.50 27.18 -22.09
C THR A 141 -21.67 27.69 -23.26
N ALA A 142 -22.28 27.68 -24.45
CA ALA A 142 -21.79 28.43 -25.60
C ALA A 142 -21.92 29.92 -25.27
N ASN A 143 -20.84 30.55 -24.81
CA ASN A 143 -20.79 32.00 -24.70
C ASN A 143 -20.46 32.58 -26.08
N ALA A 144 -21.49 32.67 -26.92
CA ALA A 144 -21.53 33.62 -28.00
C ALA A 144 -21.64 35.02 -27.38
N VAL A 145 -20.57 35.80 -27.45
CA VAL A 145 -20.68 37.26 -27.37
C VAL A 145 -20.08 37.80 -28.66
N ALA A 146 -20.99 38.08 -29.58
CA ALA A 146 -20.79 39.03 -30.66
C ALA A 146 -20.59 40.42 -30.05
N ALA A 147 -19.53 41.11 -30.45
CA ALA A 147 -19.47 42.54 -30.72
C ALA A 147 -18.13 42.86 -31.39
#